data_AF-B5JD59-F1
#
_entry.id   AF-B5JD59-F1
#
_cell.length_a   1.000
_cell.length_b   1.000
_cell.length_c   1.000
_cell.angle_alpha   90.00
_cell.angle_beta   90.00
_cell.angle_gamma   90.00
#
_symmetry.space_group_name_H-M   'P 1'
#
loop_
_entity.id
_entity.type
_entity.pdbx_description
1 polymer ?
#
loop_
_entity_poly.entity_id
_entity_poly.type
_entity_poly.pdbx_seq_one_letter_code
_entity_poly.pdbx_strand_id
1 'polypeptide(L)'
;MIFVYRSCLGAEPGTLPSFRGAERGRALPVVLTKEEIGRFLPCVEPKYRLVVKLLYGTGTRVTEALRLRVKDVDFSGGLVVVRDGKGGKDRRTSLPAGLVAPLCEHLKGVRTLFDKDRLDGRDGVYMPNRLDVKYPNASKEWIWQ
;
A
#
# COMPACT_ATOMS: atom_id res chain seq x y z
N MET A 1 -10.31 30.33 24.52
CA MET A 1 -10.87 31.10 25.67
C MET A 1 -11.57 32.37 25.16
N ILE A 2 -12.67 32.23 24.39
CA ILE A 2 -13.48 33.38 23.91
C ILE A 2 -14.84 33.44 24.61
N PHE A 3 -15.29 32.32 25.18
CA PHE A 3 -16.57 32.22 25.90
C PHE A 3 -16.61 33.09 27.17
N VAL A 4 -15.51 33.13 27.94
CA VAL A 4 -15.46 33.92 29.19
C VAL A 4 -15.54 35.42 28.91
N TYR A 5 -14.89 35.90 27.85
CA TYR A 5 -14.89 37.33 27.51
C TYR A 5 -16.28 37.83 27.13
N ARG A 6 -17.03 37.03 26.36
CA ARG A 6 -18.35 37.41 25.84
C ARG A 6 -19.47 37.21 26.87
N SER A 7 -19.38 36.17 27.69
CA SER A 7 -20.45 35.81 28.63
C SER A 7 -20.32 36.46 30.01
N CYS A 8 -19.11 36.88 30.42
CA CYS A 8 -18.90 37.45 31.76
C CYS A 8 -18.54 38.94 31.79
N LEU A 9 -17.98 39.51 30.71
CA LEU A 9 -17.36 40.86 30.76
C LEU A 9 -17.94 41.90 29.80
N GLY A 10 -18.94 41.54 28.99
CA GLY A 10 -19.73 42.52 28.19
C GLY A 10 -18.91 43.41 27.23
N ALA A 11 -17.67 43.03 26.90
CA ALA A 11 -16.78 43.79 26.04
C ALA A 11 -16.60 43.08 24.69
N GLU A 12 -16.70 43.83 23.59
CA GLU A 12 -16.40 43.31 22.26
C GLU A 12 -14.89 43.10 22.11
N PRO A 13 -14.39 41.87 21.87
CA PRO A 13 -12.98 41.66 21.65
C PRO A 13 -12.62 42.26 20.28
N GLY A 14 -11.90 43.39 20.30
CA GLY A 14 -11.28 43.98 19.11
C GLY A 14 -10.43 42.95 18.36
N THR A 15 -10.27 43.15 17.06
CA THR A 15 -9.73 42.22 16.05
C THR A 15 -8.59 41.34 16.58
N LEU A 16 -8.90 40.10 16.94
CA LEU A 16 -7.92 39.12 17.38
C LEU A 16 -7.14 38.57 16.18
N PRO A 17 -5.82 38.37 16.29
CA PRO A 17 -5.04 37.70 15.25
C PRO A 17 -5.51 36.25 15.08
N SER A 18 -5.58 35.81 13.84
CA SER A 18 -6.16 34.56 13.34
C SER A 18 -5.96 33.36 14.27
N PHE A 19 -7.04 32.97 14.96
CA PHE A 19 -7.08 31.77 15.80
C PHE A 19 -7.00 30.52 14.90
N ARG A 20 -5.83 29.89 14.82
CA ARG A 20 -5.70 28.54 14.24
C ARG A 20 -6.47 27.58 15.14
N GLY A 21 -7.59 27.05 14.64
CA GLY A 21 -8.39 26.06 15.36
C GLY A 21 -7.53 24.89 15.84
N ALA A 22 -7.82 24.39 17.04
CA ALA A 22 -7.13 23.23 17.60
C ALA A 22 -7.20 22.05 16.60
N GLU A 23 -6.04 21.58 16.17
CA GLU A 23 -5.94 20.37 15.35
C GLU A 23 -6.58 19.22 16.13
N ARG A 24 -7.70 18.68 15.63
CA ARG A 24 -8.32 17.48 16.20
C ARG A 24 -7.24 16.40 16.22
N GLY A 25 -6.83 15.98 17.43
CA GLY A 25 -5.87 14.91 17.61
C GLY A 25 -6.29 13.71 16.77
N ARG A 26 -5.38 13.21 15.94
CA ARG A 26 -5.65 12.05 15.08
C ARG A 26 -6.10 10.91 15.97
N ALA A 27 -7.31 10.40 15.74
CA ALA A 27 -7.81 9.21 16.41
C ALA A 27 -6.78 8.08 16.25
N LEU A 28 -6.53 7.35 17.34
CA LEU A 28 -5.66 6.19 17.30
C LEU A 28 -6.20 5.21 16.26
N PRO A 29 -5.35 4.62 15.41
CA PRO A 29 -5.79 3.68 14.40
C PRO A 29 -6.43 2.48 15.10
N VAL A 30 -7.71 2.23 14.81
CA VAL A 30 -8.41 1.01 15.24
C VAL A 30 -7.81 -0.15 14.44
N VAL A 31 -7.14 -1.07 15.15
CA VAL A 31 -6.55 -2.27 14.55
C VAL A 31 -7.54 -3.43 14.70
N LEU A 32 -7.74 -4.18 13.61
CA LEU A 32 -8.57 -5.38 13.65
C LEU A 32 -7.86 -6.51 14.40
N THR A 33 -8.58 -7.21 15.28
CA THR A 33 -8.06 -8.41 15.93
C THR A 33 -7.95 -9.57 14.95
N LYS A 34 -7.24 -10.64 15.36
CA LYS A 34 -7.11 -11.84 14.53
C LYS A 34 -8.47 -12.48 14.24
N GLU A 35 -9.37 -12.46 15.23
CA GLU A 35 -10.73 -13.00 15.14
C GLU A 35 -11.61 -12.14 14.21
N GLU A 36 -11.45 -10.82 14.25
CA GLU A 36 -12.15 -9.91 13.34
C GLU A 36 -11.69 -10.11 11.89
N ILE A 37 -10.38 -10.25 11.65
CA ILE A 37 -9.85 -10.57 10.33
C ILE A 37 -10.35 -11.93 9.83
N GLY A 38 -10.43 -12.93 10.72
CA GLY A 38 -10.98 -14.24 10.40
C GLY A 38 -12.43 -14.19 9.93
N ARG A 39 -13.24 -13.30 10.52
CA ARG A 39 -14.64 -13.06 10.11
C ARG A 39 -14.76 -12.16 8.88
N PHE A 40 -13.82 -11.22 8.70
CA PHE A 40 -13.83 -10.26 7.60
C PHE A 40 -13.38 -10.88 6.26
N LEU A 41 -12.31 -11.68 6.27
CA LEU A 41 -11.73 -12.24 5.04
C LEU A 41 -12.71 -13.05 4.17
N PRO A 42 -13.64 -13.86 4.73
CA PRO A 42 -14.66 -14.53 3.95
C PRO A 42 -15.64 -13.58 3.23
N CYS A 43 -15.95 -12.43 3.83
CA CYS A 43 -16.85 -11.42 3.26
C CYS A 43 -16.21 -10.63 2.11
N VAL A 44 -14.88 -10.64 2.01
CA VAL A 44 -14.16 -9.99 0.91
C VAL A 44 -14.30 -10.82 -0.37
N GLU A 45 -14.53 -10.13 -1.49
CA GLU A 45 -14.60 -10.75 -2.80
C GLU A 45 -13.30 -11.52 -3.12
N PRO A 46 -13.39 -12.75 -3.67
CA PRO A 46 -12.23 -13.63 -3.85
C PRO A 46 -11.01 -12.97 -4.51
N LYS A 47 -11.22 -12.12 -5.53
CA LYS A 47 -10.14 -11.40 -6.24
C LYS A 47 -9.33 -10.46 -5.34
N TYR A 48 -9.92 -9.92 -4.28
CA TYR A 48 -9.26 -8.94 -3.41
C TYR A 48 -8.67 -9.58 -2.14
N ARG A 49 -9.02 -10.82 -1.82
CA ARG A 49 -8.59 -11.49 -0.59
C ARG A 49 -7.06 -11.57 -0.46
N LEU A 50 -6.34 -11.82 -1.55
CA LEU A 50 -4.89 -11.90 -1.52
C LEU A 50 -4.26 -10.55 -1.16
N VAL A 51 -4.73 -9.46 -1.79
CA VAL A 51 -4.26 -8.10 -1.49
C VAL A 51 -4.56 -7.73 -0.05
N VAL A 52 -5.76 -8.03 0.45
CA VAL A 52 -6.12 -7.76 1.86
C VAL A 52 -5.20 -8.53 2.82
N LYS A 53 -4.96 -9.82 2.57
CA LYS A 53 -4.02 -10.61 3.38
C LYS A 53 -2.60 -10.04 3.32
N LEU A 54 -2.16 -9.58 2.16
CA LEU A 54 -0.84 -8.96 1.98
C LEU A 54 -0.72 -7.67 2.79
N LEU A 55 -1.72 -6.79 2.70
CA LEU A 55 -1.77 -5.54 3.46
C LEU A 55 -1.71 -5.79 4.97
N TYR A 56 -2.53 -6.73 5.45
CA TYR A 56 -2.57 -7.09 6.86
C TYR A 56 -1.26 -7.74 7.33
N GLY A 57 -0.72 -8.66 6.54
CA GLY A 57 0.46 -9.45 6.90
C GLY A 57 1.79 -8.70 6.80
N THR A 58 1.90 -7.75 5.87
CA THR A 58 3.16 -7.04 5.58
C THR A 58 3.15 -5.57 6.05
N GLY A 59 2.00 -5.04 6.47
CA GLY A 59 1.85 -3.64 6.89
C GLY A 59 2.13 -2.63 5.76
N THR A 60 1.93 -3.04 4.52
CA THR A 60 2.11 -2.19 3.33
C THR A 60 0.90 -1.28 3.14
N ARG A 61 1.12 -0.13 2.49
CA ARG A 61 0.02 0.72 2.01
C ARG A 61 -0.60 0.08 0.77
N VAL A 62 -1.87 0.39 0.50
CA VAL A 62 -2.59 -0.12 -0.69
C VAL A 62 -1.81 0.14 -1.99
N THR A 63 -1.30 1.36 -2.17
CA THR A 63 -0.53 1.72 -3.38
C THR A 63 0.80 0.98 -3.47
N GLU A 64 1.46 0.71 -2.34
CA GLU A 64 2.71 -0.05 -2.29
C GLU A 64 2.44 -1.51 -2.65
N ALA A 65 1.41 -2.12 -2.07
CA ALA A 65 1.01 -3.50 -2.35
C ALA A 65 0.63 -3.72 -3.83
N LEU A 66 -0.09 -2.78 -4.44
CA LEU A 66 -0.49 -2.86 -5.85
C LEU A 66 0.65 -2.62 -6.84
N ARG A 67 1.78 -2.07 -6.39
CA ARG A 67 2.97 -1.79 -7.23
C ARG A 67 4.11 -2.79 -7.02
N LEU A 68 3.93 -3.76 -6.14
CA LEU A 68 4.93 -4.80 -5.91
C LEU A 68 5.22 -5.56 -7.20
N ARG A 69 6.50 -5.80 -7.45
CA ARG A 69 6.96 -6.58 -8.59
C ARG A 69 7.43 -7.96 -8.16
N VAL A 70 7.52 -8.90 -9.09
CA VAL A 70 8.06 -10.25 -8.82
C VAL A 70 9.41 -10.20 -8.11
N LYS A 71 10.32 -9.32 -8.55
CA LYS A 71 11.66 -9.16 -7.95
C LYS A 71 11.68 -8.60 -6.53
N ASP A 72 10.57 -8.03 -6.09
CA ASP A 72 10.47 -7.40 -4.78
C ASP A 72 10.05 -8.41 -3.70
N VAL A 73 9.72 -9.64 -4.09
CA VAL A 73 9.31 -10.73 -3.19
C VAL A 73 10.41 -11.76 -3.10
N ASP A 74 10.98 -11.91 -1.90
CA ASP A 74 11.93 -12.95 -1.56
C ASP A 74 11.22 -14.09 -0.81
N PHE A 75 10.92 -15.16 -1.54
CA PHE A 75 10.25 -16.33 -1.00
C PHE A 75 11.13 -17.21 -0.11
N SER A 76 12.46 -17.23 -0.33
CA SER A 76 13.38 -18.03 0.49
C SER A 76 13.71 -17.32 1.79
N GLY A 77 13.90 -15.99 1.74
CA GLY A 77 14.16 -15.16 2.91
C GLY A 77 12.88 -14.75 3.67
N GLY A 78 11.69 -14.92 3.09
CA GLY A 78 10.44 -14.50 3.69
C GLY A 78 10.36 -12.98 3.85
N LEU A 79 10.78 -12.23 2.82
CA LEU A 79 10.87 -10.78 2.85
C LEU A 79 10.18 -10.16 1.63
N VAL A 80 9.64 -8.96 1.82
CA VAL A 80 9.15 -8.10 0.73
C VAL A 80 9.89 -6.77 0.78
N VAL A 81 10.39 -6.34 -0.37
CA VAL A 81 11.05 -5.04 -0.55
C VAL A 81 10.01 -4.05 -1.07
N VAL A 82 9.61 -3.13 -0.20
CA VAL A 82 8.71 -2.04 -0.58
C VAL A 82 9.54 -0.90 -1.14
N ARG A 83 9.38 -0.64 -2.44
CA ARG A 83 10.05 0.48 -3.12
C ARG A 83 9.23 1.76 -3.05
N ASP A 84 9.93 2.89 -3.08
CA ASP A 84 9.30 4.23 -3.09
C ASP A 84 8.31 4.42 -1.93
N GLY A 85 8.72 3.97 -0.73
CA GLY A 85 7.99 4.23 0.50
C GLY A 85 7.97 5.72 0.85
N LYS A 86 7.30 6.07 1.96
CA LYS A 86 7.19 7.47 2.42
C LYS A 86 8.56 8.18 2.41
N GLY A 87 8.65 9.27 1.64
CA GLY A 87 9.87 10.06 1.48
C GLY A 87 10.85 9.50 0.43
N GLY A 88 10.38 8.64 -0.48
CA GLY A 88 11.20 8.03 -1.54
C GLY A 88 12.18 6.97 -1.03
N LYS A 89 11.92 6.39 0.15
CA LYS A 89 12.82 5.43 0.80
C LYS A 89 12.31 4.01 0.66
N ASP A 90 13.18 3.13 0.21
CA ASP A 90 12.93 1.69 0.20
C ASP A 90 12.97 1.12 1.62
N ARG A 91 12.11 0.14 1.90
CA ARG A 91 12.12 -0.59 3.18
C ARG A 91 11.84 -2.08 2.96
N ARG A 92 12.29 -2.90 3.90
CA ARG A 92 12.00 -4.34 3.92
C ARG A 92 10.92 -4.61 4.96
N THR A 93 10.00 -5.51 4.64
CA THR A 93 8.98 -6.02 5.56
C THR A 93 8.96 -7.54 5.51
N SER A 94 8.50 -8.19 6.59
CA SER A 94 8.40 -9.64 6.65
C SER A 94 7.23 -10.13 5.79
N LEU A 95 7.44 -11.23 5.09
CA LEU A 95 6.40 -11.99 4.40
C LEU A 95 5.95 -13.15 5.31
N PRO A 96 4.71 -13.13 5.83
CA PRO A 96 4.15 -14.27 6.55
C PRO A 96 4.18 -15.56 5.73
N ALA A 97 4.59 -16.68 6.34
CA ALA A 97 4.66 -17.98 5.67
C ALA A 97 3.33 -18.41 5.02
N GLY A 98 2.20 -18.09 5.66
CA GLY A 98 0.86 -18.38 5.13
C GLY A 98 0.49 -17.62 3.84
N LEU A 99 1.26 -16.61 3.45
CA LEU A 99 1.08 -15.88 2.19
C LEU A 99 1.92 -16.45 1.04
N VAL A 100 2.92 -17.29 1.32
CA VAL A 100 3.84 -17.81 0.31
C VAL A 100 3.09 -18.66 -0.72
N ALA A 101 2.33 -19.66 -0.28
CA ALA A 101 1.58 -20.53 -1.20
C ALA A 101 0.54 -19.76 -2.04
N PRO A 102 -0.32 -18.89 -1.47
CA PRO A 102 -1.23 -18.05 -2.25
C PRO A 102 -0.54 -17.11 -3.25
N LEU A 103 0.60 -16.53 -2.88
CA LEU A 103 1.37 -15.68 -3.80
C LEU A 103 1.97 -16.49 -4.94
N CYS A 104 2.54 -17.67 -4.66
CA CYS A 104 3.05 -18.56 -5.70
C CYS A 104 1.95 -18.98 -6.68
N GLU A 105 0.75 -19.28 -6.19
CA GLU A 105 -0.40 -19.60 -7.04
C GLU A 105 -0.83 -18.41 -7.91
N HIS A 106 -0.91 -17.21 -7.33
CA HIS A 106 -1.18 -15.99 -8.08
C HIS A 106 -0.13 -15.73 -9.17
N LEU A 107 1.16 -15.89 -8.85
CA LEU A 107 2.25 -15.71 -9.80
C LEU A 107 2.21 -16.71 -10.96
N LYS A 108 1.72 -17.93 -10.77
CA LYS A 108 1.49 -18.87 -11.89
C LYS A 108 0.47 -18.31 -12.88
N GLY A 109 -0.64 -17.74 -12.39
CA GLY A 109 -1.64 -17.10 -13.25
C GLY A 109 -1.08 -15.87 -13.97
N VAL A 110 -0.33 -15.03 -13.26
CA VAL A 110 0.37 -13.87 -13.86
C VAL A 110 1.39 -14.33 -14.90
N ARG A 111 2.06 -15.46 -14.67
CA ARG A 111 3.02 -16.03 -15.63
C ARG A 111 2.35 -16.44 -16.93
N THR A 112 1.21 -17.12 -16.86
CA THR A 112 0.44 -17.48 -18.05
C THR A 112 -0.01 -16.24 -18.83
N LEU A 113 -0.47 -15.19 -18.13
CA LEU A 113 -0.84 -13.92 -18.77
C LEU A 113 0.38 -13.27 -19.44
N PHE A 114 1.52 -13.22 -18.74
CA PHE A 114 2.76 -12.66 -19.26
C PHE A 114 3.24 -13.39 -20.52
N ASP A 115 3.27 -14.73 -20.50
CA ASP A 115 3.72 -15.51 -21.66
C ASP A 115 2.80 -15.27 -22.86
N LYS A 116 1.49 -15.13 -22.65
CA LYS A 116 0.53 -14.73 -23.69
C LYS A 116 0.81 -13.32 -24.22
N ASP A 117 1.03 -12.35 -23.35
CA ASP A 117 1.33 -10.97 -23.75
C ASP A 117 2.65 -10.84 -24.54
N ARG A 118 3.61 -11.74 -24.28
CA ARG A 118 4.85 -11.83 -25.06
C ARG A 118 4.64 -12.44 -26.44
N LEU A 119 3.76 -13.43 -26.57
CA LEU A 119 3.38 -14.00 -27.87
C LEU A 119 2.58 -12.99 -28.71
N ASP A 120 1.64 -12.27 -28.09
CA ASP A 120 0.80 -11.26 -28.73
C ASP A 120 1.55 -9.96 -29.08
N GLY A 121 2.83 -9.82 -28.67
CA GLY A 121 3.64 -8.64 -28.92
C GLY A 121 3.18 -7.38 -28.18
N ARG A 122 2.43 -7.52 -27.08
CA ARG A 122 1.88 -6.39 -26.33
C ARG A 122 2.95 -5.57 -25.64
N ASP A 123 2.61 -4.31 -25.40
CA ASP A 123 3.43 -3.41 -24.60
C ASP A 123 3.65 -3.94 -23.18
N GLY A 124 4.78 -3.53 -22.60
CA GLY A 124 5.17 -3.95 -21.27
C GLY A 124 4.42 -3.22 -20.17
N VAL A 125 4.79 -3.51 -18.92
CA VAL A 125 4.21 -2.85 -17.75
C VAL A 125 4.81 -1.46 -17.53
N TYR A 126 4.10 -0.63 -16.77
CA TYR A 126 4.60 0.68 -16.34
C TYR A 126 5.97 0.57 -15.64
N MET A 127 6.92 1.40 -16.06
CA MET A 127 8.24 1.53 -15.42
C MET A 127 8.28 2.77 -14.52
N PRO A 128 8.79 2.65 -13.28
CA PRO A 128 8.90 3.81 -12.40
C PRO A 128 9.97 4.80 -12.90
N ASN A 129 9.71 6.10 -12.72
CA ASN A 129 10.59 7.19 -13.15
C ASN A 129 10.87 7.13 -14.66
N ARG A 130 12.16 7.14 -15.06
CA ARG A 130 12.60 7.06 -16.46
C ARG A 130 13.45 5.81 -16.70
N LEU A 131 13.11 4.71 -16.02
CA LEU A 131 13.83 3.44 -16.14
C LEU A 131 13.71 2.84 -17.54
N ASP A 132 12.59 3.08 -18.21
CA ASP A 132 12.32 2.76 -19.62
C ASP A 132 13.33 3.41 -20.57
N VAL A 133 13.78 4.64 -20.30
CA VAL A 133 14.80 5.32 -21.12
C VAL A 133 16.15 4.60 -21.04
N LYS A 134 16.53 4.14 -19.84
CA LYS A 134 17.81 3.46 -19.62
C LYS A 134 17.76 1.97 -20.01
N TYR A 135 16.61 1.34 -19.82
CA TYR A 135 16.37 -0.07 -20.10
C TYR A 135 15.06 -0.24 -20.86
N PRO A 136 15.07 -0.06 -22.20
CA PRO A 136 13.86 -0.07 -23.03
C PRO A 136 13.03 -1.36 -22.94
N ASN A 137 13.70 -2.48 -22.66
CA ASN A 137 13.06 -3.80 -22.58
C ASN A 137 12.65 -4.23 -21.17
N ALA A 138 12.98 -3.45 -20.13
CA ALA A 138 12.69 -3.84 -18.74
C ALA A 138 11.19 -4.04 -18.48
N SER A 139 10.33 -3.27 -19.14
CA SER A 139 8.87 -3.41 -19.07
C SER A 139 8.35 -4.77 -19.55
N LYS A 140 9.14 -5.46 -20.37
CA LYS A 140 8.78 -6.76 -20.95
C LYS A 140 9.42 -7.94 -20.23
N GLU A 141 10.23 -7.69 -19.20
CA GLU A 141 10.87 -8.75 -18.42
C GLU A 141 9.94 -9.27 -17.31
N TRP A 142 10.14 -10.54 -16.95
CA TRP A 142 9.34 -11.22 -15.91
C TRP A 142 9.52 -10.59 -14.53
N ILE A 143 10.75 -10.18 -14.20
CA ILE A 143 11.10 -9.64 -12.88
C ILE A 143 10.35 -8.34 -12.54
N TRP A 144 9.85 -7.65 -13.58
CA TRP A 144 9.15 -6.38 -13.47
C TRP A 144 7.63 -6.49 -13.54
N GLN A 145 7.08 -7.70 -13.75
CA GLN A 145 5.65 -7.92 -13.68
C GLN A 145 5.15 -7.64 -12.25
#